data_AF-A0A7C3SXV0-F1
#
_entry.id   AF-A0A7C3SXV0-F1
#
_cell.length_a   1.000
_cell.length_b   1.000
_cell.length_c   1.000
_cell.angle_alpha   90.00
_cell.angle_beta   90.00
_cell.angle_gamma   90.00
#
_symmetry.space_group_name_H-M   'P 1'
#
loop_
_entity.id
_entity.type
_entity.pdbx_description
1 polymer ?
#
loop_
_entity_poly.entity_id
_entity_poly.type
_entity_poly.pdbx_seq_one_letter_code
_entity_poly.pdbx_strand_id
1 'polypeptide(L)'
;MDPFALAKKLEEMSRKGLVFRTRREGRTFYNTAPFMIGLYEYSVERMDEELASLYREYYETAYMKEMAASGIPGFKVLPIGERIQAPLTAYPYLDLVEEVKKARVISVADCICRKEAALTGSACGYPRETCLSFGVAAEYYIENGIGREIDAEEAIDILRKADEAGLIHAGVNTKHLSNICNCCPCCCASMKGITKKAMEKHYFLNALFEAVVDAEECTACQACVERCPVGAVRVGETAVVDRDRCLGCGLCAGTCPVGAITVVLREDREEPYERVVDMGLAILRRKGEK
;
A
#
# COMPACT_ATOMS: atom_id res chain seq x y z
N MET A 1 -8.54 -33.11 -19.19
CA MET A 1 -7.50 -33.26 -18.13
C MET A 1 -8.18 -33.89 -16.94
N ASP A 2 -7.58 -34.90 -16.32
CA ASP A 2 -8.09 -35.52 -15.10
C ASP A 2 -8.18 -34.47 -13.97
N PRO A 3 -9.33 -34.35 -13.25
CA PRO A 3 -9.49 -33.37 -12.17
C PRO A 3 -8.43 -33.47 -11.07
N PHE A 4 -7.94 -34.67 -10.75
CA PHE A 4 -6.92 -34.86 -9.72
C PHE A 4 -5.55 -34.33 -10.18
N ALA A 5 -5.16 -34.64 -11.42
CA ALA A 5 -3.98 -34.09 -12.05
C ALA A 5 -4.03 -32.55 -12.18
N LEU A 6 -5.20 -31.99 -12.51
CA LEU A 6 -5.39 -30.53 -12.58
C LEU A 6 -5.23 -29.88 -11.21
N ALA A 7 -5.85 -30.44 -10.17
CA ALA A 7 -5.75 -29.92 -8.80
C ALA A 7 -4.29 -29.92 -8.31
N LYS A 8 -3.54 -31.00 -8.55
CA LYS A 8 -2.10 -31.07 -8.21
C LYS A 8 -1.30 -29.97 -8.93
N LYS A 9 -1.55 -29.77 -10.22
CA LYS A 9 -0.86 -28.73 -11.00
C LYS A 9 -1.18 -27.32 -10.50
N LEU A 10 -2.45 -27.04 -10.18
CA LEU A 10 -2.87 -25.75 -9.64
C LEU A 10 -2.27 -25.50 -8.24
N GLU A 11 -2.14 -26.54 -7.41
CA GLU A 11 -1.48 -26.45 -6.12
C GLU A 11 0.02 -26.12 -6.25
N GLU A 12 0.72 -26.78 -7.18
CA GLU A 12 2.12 -26.47 -7.48
C GLU A 12 2.29 -25.06 -8.03
N MET A 13 1.39 -24.61 -8.90
CA MET A 13 1.38 -23.23 -9.41
C MET A 13 1.13 -22.22 -8.28
N SER A 14 0.23 -22.55 -7.35
CA SER A 14 -0.05 -21.70 -6.18
C SER A 14 1.17 -21.59 -5.27
N ARG A 15 1.86 -22.70 -4.99
CA ARG A 15 3.11 -22.69 -4.19
C ARG A 15 4.21 -21.86 -4.84
N LYS A 16 4.19 -21.76 -6.17
CA LYS A 16 5.08 -20.90 -6.96
C LYS A 16 4.55 -19.47 -7.12
N GLY A 17 3.49 -19.06 -6.42
CA GLY A 17 2.94 -17.71 -6.50
C GLY A 17 2.32 -17.34 -7.86
N LEU A 18 2.02 -18.32 -8.72
CA LEU A 18 1.54 -18.08 -10.10
C LEU A 18 0.01 -17.96 -10.19
N VAL A 19 -0.68 -18.57 -9.22
CA VAL A 19 -2.13 -18.47 -9.06
C VAL A 19 -2.45 -18.23 -7.59
N PHE A 20 -3.54 -17.54 -7.32
CA PHE A 20 -4.03 -17.36 -5.97
C PHE A 20 -4.92 -18.54 -5.59
N ARG A 21 -4.74 -19.04 -4.37
CA ARG A 21 -5.48 -20.18 -3.81
C ARG A 21 -6.29 -19.69 -2.62
N THR A 22 -7.54 -20.10 -2.55
CA THR A 22 -8.38 -19.92 -1.37
C THR A 22 -8.98 -21.24 -0.95
N ARG A 23 -9.19 -21.41 0.36
CA ARG A 23 -9.86 -22.59 0.93
C ARG A 23 -11.12 -22.13 1.65
N ARG A 24 -12.26 -22.74 1.31
CA ARG A 24 -13.54 -22.43 1.93
C ARG A 24 -14.43 -23.67 1.95
N GLU A 25 -15.01 -23.96 3.12
CA GLU A 25 -16.00 -25.04 3.28
C GLU A 25 -15.49 -26.40 2.73
N GLY A 26 -14.22 -26.73 3.00
CA GLY A 26 -13.58 -27.97 2.55
C GLY A 26 -13.25 -28.03 1.05
N ARG A 27 -13.49 -26.95 0.30
CA ARG A 27 -13.16 -26.83 -1.13
C ARG A 27 -11.98 -25.90 -1.34
N THR A 28 -11.18 -26.17 -2.38
CA THR A 28 -10.07 -25.31 -2.81
C THR A 28 -10.42 -24.66 -4.12
N PHE A 29 -10.25 -23.35 -4.19
CA PHE A 29 -10.48 -22.54 -5.38
C PHE A 29 -9.17 -21.90 -5.83
N TYR A 30 -9.02 -21.74 -7.14
CA TYR A 30 -7.86 -21.12 -7.75
C TYR A 30 -8.31 -20.02 -8.71
N ASN A 31 -7.61 -18.89 -8.70
CA ASN A 31 -7.82 -17.81 -9.64
C ASN A 31 -6.48 -17.24 -10.11
N THR A 32 -6.51 -16.56 -11.26
CA THR A 32 -5.34 -15.82 -11.74
C THR A 32 -4.94 -14.75 -10.73
N ALA A 33 -3.64 -14.64 -10.47
CA ALA A 33 -3.08 -13.52 -9.71
C ALA A 33 -2.77 -12.37 -10.68
N PRO A 34 -3.10 -11.12 -10.36
CA PRO A 34 -2.62 -9.98 -11.13
C PRO A 34 -1.09 -9.85 -10.96
N PHE A 35 -0.45 -8.96 -11.71
CA PHE A 35 0.97 -8.70 -11.48
C PHE A 35 1.21 -8.09 -10.09
N MET A 36 0.40 -7.08 -9.73
CA MET A 36 0.43 -6.37 -8.43
C MET A 36 -1.01 -6.02 -7.99
N ILE A 37 -1.49 -6.37 -6.79
CA ILE A 37 -0.84 -7.26 -5.81
C ILE A 37 -1.01 -8.72 -6.24
N GLY A 38 0.09 -9.41 -6.53
CA GLY A 38 0.04 -10.80 -6.94
C GLY A 38 1.39 -11.38 -7.28
N LEU A 39 1.63 -11.75 -8.53
CA LEU A 39 2.84 -12.44 -9.00
C LEU A 39 4.15 -11.83 -8.44
N TYR A 40 4.20 -10.50 -8.40
CA TYR A 40 5.33 -9.77 -7.86
C TYR A 40 5.47 -9.99 -6.35
N GLU A 41 4.47 -9.63 -5.53
CA GLU A 41 4.53 -9.80 -4.07
C GLU A 41 4.63 -11.28 -3.64
N TYR A 42 4.02 -12.21 -4.38
CA TYR A 42 4.09 -13.64 -4.04
C TYR A 42 5.45 -14.26 -4.34
N SER A 43 6.37 -13.47 -4.90
CA SER A 43 7.76 -13.88 -5.10
C SER A 43 8.70 -13.44 -3.98
N VAL A 44 8.22 -12.77 -2.92
CA VAL A 44 9.06 -12.25 -1.81
C VAL A 44 10.13 -13.25 -1.41
N GLU A 45 9.77 -14.47 -1.03
CA GLU A 45 10.78 -15.44 -0.56
C GLU A 45 11.74 -15.90 -1.65
N ARG A 46 11.22 -16.27 -2.83
CA ARG A 46 12.01 -16.85 -3.93
C ARG A 46 12.80 -15.84 -4.77
N MET A 47 12.60 -14.54 -4.57
CA MET A 47 13.25 -13.52 -5.37
C MET A 47 14.77 -13.54 -5.16
N ASP A 48 15.49 -13.80 -6.23
CA ASP A 48 16.93 -13.67 -6.38
C ASP A 48 17.29 -12.44 -7.24
N GLU A 49 18.58 -12.22 -7.49
CA GLU A 49 19.08 -11.09 -8.26
C GLU A 49 18.59 -11.08 -9.71
N GLU A 50 18.50 -12.24 -10.35
CA GLU A 50 18.02 -12.37 -11.73
C GLU A 50 16.54 -11.98 -11.81
N LEU A 51 15.68 -12.58 -10.98
CA LEU A 51 14.25 -12.27 -10.97
C LEU A 51 13.98 -10.82 -10.57
N ALA A 52 14.74 -10.29 -9.59
CA ALA A 52 14.64 -8.88 -9.21
C ALA A 52 14.99 -7.95 -10.38
N SER A 53 16.03 -8.28 -11.15
CA SER A 53 16.44 -7.49 -12.32
C SER A 53 15.37 -7.51 -13.41
N LEU A 54 14.78 -8.67 -13.69
CA LEU A 54 13.69 -8.82 -14.67
C LEU A 54 12.44 -8.03 -14.26
N TYR A 55 12.05 -8.08 -12.98
CA TYR A 55 10.92 -7.29 -12.51
C TYR A 55 11.20 -5.80 -12.56
N ARG A 56 12.40 -5.36 -12.19
CA ARG A 56 12.80 -3.97 -12.28
C ARG A 56 12.74 -3.47 -13.73
N GLU A 57 13.27 -4.23 -14.67
CA GLU A 57 13.21 -3.92 -16.09
C GLU A 57 11.76 -3.83 -16.59
N TYR A 58 10.95 -4.85 -16.33
CA TYR A 58 9.53 -4.85 -16.72
C TYR A 58 8.77 -3.68 -16.10
N TYR A 59 9.06 -3.38 -14.83
CA TYR A 59 8.45 -2.28 -14.11
C TYR A 59 8.78 -0.92 -14.73
N GLU A 60 10.06 -0.65 -14.97
CA GLU A 60 10.56 0.64 -15.48
C GLU A 60 10.22 0.86 -16.96
N THR A 61 10.15 -0.20 -17.77
CA THR A 61 9.94 -0.10 -19.22
C THR A 61 8.47 -0.19 -19.64
N ALA A 62 7.63 -0.90 -18.89
CA ALA A 62 6.23 -1.15 -19.28
C ALA A 62 5.23 -0.93 -18.14
N TYR A 63 5.40 -1.62 -17.00
CA TYR A 63 4.32 -1.75 -16.02
C TYR A 63 3.93 -0.43 -15.35
N MET A 64 4.87 0.49 -15.10
CA MET A 64 4.54 1.80 -14.51
C MET A 64 3.56 2.59 -15.38
N LYS A 65 3.74 2.58 -16.70
CA LYS A 65 2.82 3.21 -17.65
C LYS A 65 1.48 2.49 -17.67
N GLU A 66 1.50 1.15 -17.63
CA GLU A 66 0.28 0.33 -17.58
C GLU A 66 -0.55 0.54 -16.32
N MET A 67 0.09 0.74 -15.16
CA MET A 67 -0.59 1.09 -13.91
C MET A 67 -1.33 2.43 -14.06
N ALA A 68 -0.68 3.43 -14.64
CA ALA A 68 -1.28 4.74 -14.84
C ALA A 68 -2.35 4.80 -15.94
N ALA A 69 -2.36 3.82 -16.86
CA ALA A 69 -3.18 3.86 -18.07
C ALA A 69 -4.68 3.89 -17.81
N SER A 70 -5.19 3.30 -16.72
CA SER A 70 -6.62 3.40 -16.37
C SER A 70 -6.99 4.73 -15.73
N GLY A 71 -6.04 5.40 -15.06
CA GLY A 71 -6.33 6.54 -14.19
C GLY A 71 -7.12 6.18 -12.93
N ILE A 72 -7.32 4.87 -12.64
CA ILE A 72 -7.98 4.40 -11.42
C ILE A 72 -6.89 3.95 -10.44
N PRO A 73 -6.79 4.56 -9.25
CA PRO A 73 -5.79 4.18 -8.26
C PRO A 73 -6.08 2.78 -7.70
N GLY A 74 -5.09 1.89 -7.78
CA GLY A 74 -5.18 0.53 -7.22
C GLY A 74 -5.04 0.47 -5.70
N PHE A 75 -4.53 1.54 -5.08
CA PHE A 75 -4.28 1.62 -3.64
C PHE A 75 -4.93 2.86 -3.05
N LYS A 76 -5.24 2.82 -1.75
CA LYS A 76 -5.68 3.96 -0.93
C LYS A 76 -4.68 4.20 0.19
N VAL A 77 -4.50 5.45 0.56
CA VAL A 77 -3.66 5.85 1.70
C VAL A 77 -4.49 5.90 2.97
N LEU A 78 -3.96 5.34 4.05
CA LEU A 78 -4.59 5.30 5.36
C LEU A 78 -3.63 5.90 6.41
N PRO A 79 -3.85 7.12 6.90
CA PRO A 79 -3.04 7.66 7.99
C PRO A 79 -3.28 6.88 9.28
N ILE A 80 -2.31 6.93 10.21
CA ILE A 80 -2.50 6.52 11.60
C ILE A 80 -2.18 7.68 12.55
N GLY A 81 -2.73 7.62 13.76
CA GLY A 81 -2.38 8.54 14.84
C GLY A 81 -3.50 9.47 15.28
N GLU A 82 -3.26 10.14 16.41
CA GLU A 82 -4.27 10.92 17.15
C GLU A 82 -4.66 12.24 16.46
N ARG A 83 -3.90 12.67 15.45
CA ARG A 83 -4.13 13.94 14.73
C ARG A 83 -5.06 13.79 13.52
N ILE A 84 -5.70 12.63 13.37
CA ILE A 84 -6.73 12.41 12.37
C ILE A 84 -8.06 12.98 12.91
N GLN A 85 -8.57 13.99 12.21
CA GLN A 85 -9.85 14.62 12.47
C GLN A 85 -10.85 14.21 11.38
N ALA A 86 -11.37 13.00 11.50
CA ALA A 86 -12.38 12.47 10.60
C ALA A 86 -13.49 11.77 11.40
N PRO A 87 -14.75 11.77 10.91
CA PRO A 87 -15.85 11.07 11.56
C PRO A 87 -15.72 9.55 11.32
N LEU A 88 -14.73 8.90 11.94
CA LEU A 88 -14.43 7.48 11.75
C LEU A 88 -15.59 6.56 12.16
N THR A 89 -16.47 7.01 13.06
CA THR A 89 -17.74 6.32 13.37
C THR A 89 -18.64 6.18 12.14
N ALA A 90 -18.66 7.18 11.25
CA ALA A 90 -19.42 7.13 10.00
C ALA A 90 -18.69 6.37 8.89
N TYR A 91 -17.36 6.27 8.97
CA TYR A 91 -16.52 5.58 7.98
C TYR A 91 -15.53 4.59 8.64
N PRO A 92 -16.01 3.49 9.26
CA PRO A 92 -15.16 2.63 10.08
C PRO A 92 -14.01 1.96 9.31
N TYR A 93 -14.19 1.72 8.01
CA TYR A 93 -13.16 1.12 7.12
C TYR A 93 -11.94 2.02 6.89
N LEU A 94 -11.99 3.28 7.34
CA LEU A 94 -10.87 4.22 7.29
C LEU A 94 -10.02 4.21 8.56
N ASP A 95 -10.51 3.61 9.64
CA ASP A 95 -9.74 3.44 10.87
C ASP A 95 -8.82 2.23 10.76
N LEU A 96 -7.58 2.47 10.33
CA LEU A 96 -6.63 1.40 10.08
C LEU A 96 -6.35 0.56 11.33
N VAL A 97 -6.23 1.19 12.51
CA VAL A 97 -5.90 0.46 13.75
C VAL A 97 -7.06 -0.43 14.16
N GLU A 98 -8.29 0.06 14.08
CA GLU A 98 -9.47 -0.75 14.41
C GLU A 98 -9.71 -1.87 13.38
N GLU A 99 -9.46 -1.64 12.09
CA GLU A 99 -9.57 -2.69 11.08
C GLU A 99 -8.51 -3.79 11.27
N VAL A 100 -7.30 -3.44 11.70
CA VAL A 100 -6.26 -4.43 12.07
C VAL A 100 -6.71 -5.27 13.27
N LYS A 101 -7.28 -4.65 14.32
CA LYS A 101 -7.78 -5.37 15.50
C LYS A 101 -8.91 -6.36 15.18
N LYS A 102 -9.72 -6.07 14.16
CA LYS A 102 -10.81 -6.95 13.70
C LYS A 102 -10.33 -8.12 12.84
N ALA A 103 -9.09 -8.08 12.35
CA ALA A 103 -8.59 -9.10 11.45
C ALA A 103 -8.41 -10.44 12.17
N ARG A 104 -8.96 -11.52 11.60
CA ARG A 104 -8.85 -12.87 12.15
C ARG A 104 -7.46 -13.49 12.00
N VAL A 105 -6.83 -13.25 10.85
CA VAL A 105 -5.51 -13.79 10.50
C VAL A 105 -4.70 -12.64 9.93
N ILE A 106 -3.48 -12.49 10.43
CA ILE A 106 -2.55 -11.44 10.02
C ILE A 106 -1.23 -12.13 9.71
N SER A 107 -0.61 -11.76 8.59
CA SER A 107 0.75 -12.18 8.29
C SER A 107 1.62 -10.98 7.98
N VAL A 108 2.89 -11.07 8.37
CA VAL A 108 3.93 -10.14 7.93
C VAL A 108 4.92 -10.84 7.01
N ALA A 109 5.38 -10.11 6.00
CA ALA A 109 6.46 -10.50 5.12
C ALA A 109 7.40 -9.31 4.86
N ASP A 110 8.55 -9.62 4.28
CA ASP A 110 9.44 -8.61 3.72
C ASP A 110 8.76 -7.79 2.62
N CYS A 111 9.05 -6.49 2.59
CA CYS A 111 8.62 -5.62 1.50
C CYS A 111 9.34 -6.02 0.20
N ILE A 112 8.59 -6.58 -0.75
CA ILE A 112 9.07 -6.99 -2.08
C ILE A 112 9.87 -5.89 -2.78
N CYS A 113 9.41 -4.63 -2.74
CA CYS A 113 10.07 -3.52 -3.44
C CYS A 113 11.42 -3.18 -2.82
N ARG A 114 11.54 -3.30 -1.49
CA ARG A 114 12.83 -3.10 -0.80
C ARG A 114 13.76 -4.28 -1.02
N LYS A 115 13.23 -5.51 -1.06
CA LYS A 115 14.01 -6.71 -1.43
C LYS A 115 14.56 -6.60 -2.85
N GLU A 116 13.73 -6.26 -3.84
CA GLU A 116 14.14 -6.01 -5.23
C GLU A 116 15.23 -4.94 -5.29
N ALA A 117 15.02 -3.81 -4.62
CA ALA A 117 15.99 -2.73 -4.62
C ALA A 117 17.32 -3.17 -3.99
N ALA A 118 17.31 -3.95 -2.92
CA ALA A 118 18.53 -4.49 -2.32
C ALA A 118 19.28 -5.45 -3.24
N LEU A 119 18.54 -6.35 -3.90
CA LEU A 119 19.11 -7.33 -4.85
C LEU A 119 19.66 -6.67 -6.12
N THR A 120 19.14 -5.49 -6.51
CA THR A 120 19.58 -4.75 -7.71
C THR A 120 20.48 -3.55 -7.38
N GLY A 121 21.17 -3.59 -6.23
CA GLY A 121 22.19 -2.60 -5.87
C GLY A 121 21.69 -1.21 -5.47
N SER A 122 20.40 -1.08 -5.13
CA SER A 122 19.73 0.18 -4.76
C SER A 122 19.03 0.09 -3.40
N ALA A 123 19.62 -0.65 -2.45
CA ALA A 123 19.08 -0.83 -1.10
C ALA A 123 18.80 0.51 -0.40
N CYS A 124 17.69 0.56 0.35
CA CYS A 124 17.36 1.70 1.21
C CYS A 124 17.49 1.33 2.70
N GLY A 125 17.61 2.34 3.57
CA GLY A 125 17.72 2.14 5.02
C GLY A 125 16.41 1.91 5.78
N TYR A 126 15.26 1.82 5.10
CA TYR A 126 13.96 1.62 5.76
C TYR A 126 13.75 0.17 6.23
N PRO A 127 12.97 -0.05 7.30
CA PRO A 127 12.62 -1.40 7.78
C PRO A 127 12.03 -2.30 6.69
N ARG A 128 12.44 -3.57 6.65
CA ARG A 128 12.10 -4.48 5.54
C ARG A 128 10.86 -5.34 5.83
N GLU A 129 10.81 -6.02 6.96
CA GLU A 129 9.67 -6.86 7.38
C GLU A 129 8.49 -5.97 7.82
N THR A 130 7.66 -5.59 6.85
CA THR A 130 6.65 -4.53 7.01
C THR A 130 5.47 -4.68 6.04
N CYS A 131 5.41 -5.73 5.22
CA CYS A 131 4.28 -5.97 4.34
C CYS A 131 3.24 -6.79 5.09
N LEU A 132 2.08 -6.20 5.38
CA LEU A 132 1.01 -6.85 6.13
C LEU A 132 -0.05 -7.38 5.15
N SER A 133 -0.52 -8.60 5.39
CA SER A 133 -1.67 -9.19 4.72
C SER A 133 -2.70 -9.62 5.77
N PHE A 134 -3.97 -9.63 5.38
CA PHE A 134 -5.09 -9.91 6.29
C PHE A 134 -6.06 -10.95 5.71
N GLY A 135 -6.67 -11.75 6.59
CA GLY A 135 -7.69 -12.72 6.22
C GLY A 135 -7.18 -13.75 5.20
N VAL A 136 -7.93 -13.96 4.10
CA VAL A 136 -7.58 -14.95 3.07
C VAL A 136 -6.23 -14.65 2.39
N ALA A 137 -5.83 -13.38 2.32
CA ALA A 137 -4.52 -13.02 1.81
C ALA A 137 -3.41 -13.44 2.79
N ALA A 138 -3.61 -13.25 4.10
CA ALA A 138 -2.67 -13.71 5.13
C ALA A 138 -2.51 -15.24 5.11
N GLU A 139 -3.62 -15.97 5.04
CA GLU A 139 -3.61 -17.43 4.94
C GLU A 139 -2.79 -17.89 3.74
N TYR A 140 -2.96 -17.26 2.58
CA TYR A 140 -2.16 -17.56 1.40
C TYR A 140 -0.66 -17.32 1.63
N TYR A 141 -0.28 -16.23 2.31
CA TYR A 141 1.13 -15.95 2.61
C TYR A 141 1.72 -17.02 3.53
N ILE A 142 1.03 -17.36 4.60
CA ILE A 142 1.47 -18.34 5.61
C ILE A 142 1.61 -19.73 4.98
N GLU A 143 0.57 -20.19 4.29
CA GLU A 143 0.53 -21.54 3.69
C GLU A 143 1.56 -21.75 2.57
N ASN A 144 1.98 -20.67 1.90
CA ASN A 144 3.03 -20.74 0.87
C ASN A 144 4.41 -20.36 1.43
N GLY A 145 4.54 -20.16 2.75
CA GLY A 145 5.79 -19.83 3.43
C GLY A 145 6.34 -18.45 3.05
N ILE A 146 5.51 -17.55 2.54
CA ILE A 146 5.90 -16.20 2.08
C ILE A 146 6.04 -15.23 3.25
N GLY A 147 5.26 -15.46 4.31
CA GLY A 147 5.25 -14.63 5.51
C GLY A 147 4.92 -15.46 6.73
N ARG A 148 5.16 -14.89 7.90
CA ARG A 148 4.83 -15.50 9.20
C ARG A 148 3.55 -14.90 9.75
N GLU A 149 2.80 -15.72 10.49
CA GLU A 149 1.63 -15.26 11.24
C GLU A 149 2.07 -14.36 12.40
N ILE A 150 1.28 -13.31 12.66
CA ILE A 150 1.47 -12.37 13.76
C ILE A 150 0.12 -12.01 14.38
N ASP A 151 0.14 -11.44 15.58
CA ASP A 151 -1.06 -10.90 16.20
C ASP A 151 -1.29 -9.41 15.85
N ALA A 152 -2.43 -8.87 16.31
CA ALA A 152 -2.80 -7.50 16.04
C ALA A 152 -1.89 -6.48 16.76
N GLU A 153 -1.32 -6.83 17.92
CA GLU A 153 -0.44 -5.94 18.67
C GLU A 153 0.87 -5.73 17.92
N GLU A 154 1.49 -6.82 17.46
CA GLU A 154 2.68 -6.78 16.62
C GLU A 154 2.43 -6.06 15.30
N ALA A 155 1.27 -6.27 14.66
CA ALA A 155 0.92 -5.57 13.43
C ALA A 155 0.81 -4.05 13.62
N ILE A 156 0.21 -3.60 14.73
CA ILE A 156 0.10 -2.18 15.08
C ILE A 156 1.48 -1.58 15.40
N ASP A 157 2.34 -2.31 16.10
CA ASP A 157 3.72 -1.89 16.37
C ASP A 157 4.53 -1.74 15.07
N ILE A 158 4.39 -2.66 14.11
CA ILE A 158 4.99 -2.54 12.78
C ILE A 158 4.49 -1.28 12.06
N LEU A 159 3.19 -0.99 12.12
CA LEU A 159 2.62 0.23 11.53
C LEU A 159 3.19 1.49 12.18
N ARG A 160 3.28 1.54 13.52
CA ARG A 160 3.87 2.69 14.23
C ARG A 160 5.34 2.90 13.87
N LYS A 161 6.15 1.84 13.88
CA LYS A 161 7.57 1.91 13.48
C LYS A 161 7.74 2.30 12.01
N ALA A 162 6.85 1.85 11.14
CA ALA A 162 6.82 2.26 9.74
C ALA A 162 6.46 3.75 9.59
N ASP A 163 5.45 4.23 10.31
CA ASP A 163 5.09 5.65 10.34
C ASP A 163 6.27 6.48 10.85
N GLU A 164 6.85 6.14 12.00
CA GLU A 164 8.04 6.79 12.59
C GLU A 164 9.21 6.84 11.61
N ALA A 165 9.45 5.76 10.86
CA ALA A 165 10.45 5.71 9.81
C ALA A 165 10.12 6.59 8.59
N GLY A 166 8.90 7.12 8.46
CA GLY A 166 8.47 7.98 7.35
C GLY A 166 7.86 7.21 6.17
N LEU A 167 7.33 6.01 6.43
CA LEU A 167 6.67 5.19 5.42
C LEU A 167 5.18 5.51 5.35
N ILE A 168 4.61 5.40 4.15
CA ILE A 168 3.17 5.63 3.93
C ILE A 168 2.44 4.29 4.00
N HIS A 169 1.38 4.20 4.80
CA HIS A 169 0.49 3.04 4.82
C HIS A 169 -0.46 3.09 3.63
N ALA A 170 -0.34 2.13 2.73
CA ALA A 170 -1.19 1.99 1.55
C ALA A 170 -1.82 0.59 1.51
N GLY A 171 -3.15 0.53 1.45
CA GLY A 171 -3.89 -0.72 1.22
C GLY A 171 -4.48 -0.74 -0.18
N VAL A 172 -4.95 -1.90 -0.66
CA VAL A 172 -5.76 -1.94 -1.89
C VAL A 172 -6.95 -0.97 -1.77
N ASN A 173 -7.33 -0.31 -2.87
CA ASN A 173 -8.39 0.71 -2.92
C ASN A 173 -9.80 0.10 -2.82
N THR A 174 -10.03 -0.68 -1.77
CA THR A 174 -11.31 -1.30 -1.41
C THR A 174 -11.65 -1.02 0.05
N LYS A 175 -12.92 -1.10 0.43
CA LYS A 175 -13.32 -0.95 1.84
C LYS A 175 -12.81 -2.10 2.71
N HIS A 176 -12.75 -3.31 2.17
CA HIS A 176 -12.12 -4.43 2.87
C HIS A 176 -10.60 -4.27 2.95
N LEU A 177 -10.04 -4.46 4.15
CA LEU A 177 -8.61 -4.51 4.40
C LEU A 177 -8.03 -5.90 4.05
N SER A 178 -7.38 -6.01 2.89
CA SER A 178 -6.67 -7.23 2.45
C SER A 178 -5.17 -7.20 2.73
N ASN A 179 -4.58 -5.99 2.74
CA ASN A 179 -3.15 -5.78 2.90
C ASN A 179 -2.86 -4.34 3.34
N ILE A 180 -1.67 -4.14 3.90
CA ILE A 180 -1.03 -2.83 4.04
C ILE A 180 0.43 -2.95 3.58
N CYS A 181 0.77 -2.14 2.59
CA CYS A 181 2.12 -1.87 2.17
C CYS A 181 2.62 -0.62 2.90
N ASN A 182 3.81 -0.71 3.51
CA ASN A 182 4.49 0.41 4.16
C ASN A 182 5.48 1.04 3.18
N CYS A 183 4.96 1.86 2.28
CA CYS A 183 5.62 2.35 1.08
C CYS A 183 6.69 3.42 1.39
N CYS A 184 7.93 3.17 0.97
CA CYS A 184 8.98 4.19 0.98
C CYS A 184 9.00 5.00 -0.32
N PRO A 185 9.42 6.29 -0.28
CA PRO A 185 9.49 7.13 -1.47
C PRO A 185 10.53 6.66 -2.51
N CYS A 186 11.49 5.81 -2.12
CA CYS A 186 12.65 5.45 -2.93
C CYS A 186 12.51 4.15 -3.73
N CYS A 187 11.89 3.10 -3.15
CA CYS A 187 11.84 1.75 -3.73
C CYS A 187 10.45 1.34 -4.22
N CYS A 188 9.38 1.76 -3.53
CA CYS A 188 8.02 1.34 -3.89
C CYS A 188 7.67 1.78 -5.30
N ALA A 189 7.13 0.85 -6.10
CA ALA A 189 6.63 1.11 -7.44
C ALA A 189 5.72 2.36 -7.50
N SER A 190 4.58 2.32 -6.82
CA SER A 190 3.62 3.43 -6.76
C SER A 190 4.28 4.76 -6.37
N MET A 191 5.17 4.74 -5.37
CA MET A 191 5.85 5.96 -4.93
C MET A 191 6.87 6.47 -5.92
N LYS A 192 7.67 5.61 -6.58
CA LYS A 192 8.67 6.02 -7.58
C LYS A 192 8.03 6.77 -8.75
N GLY A 193 6.81 6.38 -9.15
CA GLY A 193 6.05 7.12 -10.16
C GLY A 193 5.81 8.58 -9.75
N ILE A 194 5.42 8.80 -8.50
CA ILE A 194 5.13 10.12 -7.94
C ILE A 194 6.43 10.91 -7.69
N THR A 195 7.39 10.31 -6.99
CA THR A 195 8.56 11.01 -6.46
C THR A 195 9.71 11.17 -7.45
N LYS A 196 9.87 10.24 -8.40
CA LYS A 196 10.99 10.23 -9.36
C LYS A 196 10.57 10.54 -10.79
N LYS A 197 9.30 10.30 -11.15
CA LYS A 197 8.78 10.51 -12.51
C LYS A 197 7.77 11.67 -12.58
N ALA A 198 7.49 12.33 -11.46
CA ALA A 198 6.55 13.45 -11.37
C ALA A 198 5.18 13.13 -11.98
N MET A 199 4.75 11.87 -11.87
CA MET A 199 3.43 11.45 -12.33
C MET A 199 2.36 11.84 -11.32
N GLU A 200 1.14 12.05 -11.81
CA GLU A 200 0.00 12.37 -10.97
C GLU A 200 -0.25 11.29 -9.92
N LYS A 201 -0.40 11.70 -8.64
CA LYS A 201 -0.58 10.77 -7.51
C LYS A 201 -1.75 9.82 -7.72
N HIS A 202 -2.81 10.33 -8.35
CA HIS A 202 -4.08 9.63 -8.50
C HIS A 202 -3.99 8.42 -9.44
N TYR A 203 -2.93 8.32 -10.25
CA TYR A 203 -2.64 7.12 -11.03
C TYR A 203 -2.27 5.90 -10.16
N PHE A 204 -1.87 6.13 -8.91
CA PHE A 204 -1.35 5.08 -8.04
C PHE A 204 -2.08 5.00 -6.70
N LEU A 205 -2.33 6.15 -6.09
CA LEU A 205 -2.80 6.28 -4.72
C LEU A 205 -4.05 7.15 -4.66
N ASN A 206 -5.13 6.59 -4.12
CA ASN A 206 -6.31 7.30 -3.71
C ASN A 206 -6.04 8.01 -2.37
N ALA A 207 -5.88 9.33 -2.40
CA ALA A 207 -5.72 10.16 -1.22
C ALA A 207 -7.11 10.49 -0.66
N LEU A 208 -7.57 9.74 0.34
CA LEU A 208 -8.87 9.96 0.98
C LEU A 208 -8.86 11.14 1.95
N PHE A 209 -7.68 11.49 2.43
CA PHE A 209 -7.43 12.52 3.43
C PHE A 209 -6.55 13.63 2.88
N GLU A 210 -6.52 14.76 3.58
CA GLU A 210 -5.60 15.86 3.35
C GLU A 210 -5.08 16.45 4.66
N ALA A 211 -3.88 17.01 4.61
CA ALA A 211 -3.28 17.70 5.75
C ALA A 211 -3.71 19.18 5.74
N VAL A 212 -4.16 19.67 6.90
CA VAL A 212 -4.59 21.07 7.10
C VAL A 212 -3.68 21.69 8.16
N VAL A 213 -3.26 22.93 7.93
CA VAL A 213 -2.38 23.68 8.83
C VAL A 213 -3.19 24.73 9.57
N ASP A 214 -3.05 24.77 10.88
CA ASP A 214 -3.45 25.90 11.70
C ASP A 214 -2.35 26.97 11.63
N ALA A 215 -2.66 28.11 11.01
CA ALA A 215 -1.70 29.18 10.80
C ALA A 215 -1.34 29.93 12.10
N GLU A 216 -2.23 29.95 13.09
CA GLU A 216 -2.02 30.67 14.35
C GLU A 216 -1.06 29.90 15.27
N GLU A 217 -1.13 28.57 15.25
CA GLU A 217 -0.25 27.69 16.02
C GLU A 217 1.08 27.38 15.30
N CYS A 218 1.17 27.65 14.00
CA CYS A 218 2.35 27.31 13.20
C CYS A 218 3.56 28.19 13.54
N THR A 219 4.62 27.58 14.03
CA THR A 219 5.89 28.27 14.33
C THR A 219 6.89 28.30 13.16
N ALA A 220 6.47 27.86 11.98
CA ALA A 220 7.32 27.78 10.78
C ALA A 220 8.65 27.00 10.96
N CYS A 221 8.69 26.01 11.86
CA CYS A 221 9.91 25.27 12.20
C CYS A 221 10.42 24.29 11.11
N GLN A 222 9.70 24.15 10.00
CA GLN A 222 10.05 23.35 8.81
C GLN A 222 10.14 21.83 8.98
N ALA A 223 9.93 21.27 10.17
CA ALA A 223 9.93 19.80 10.39
C ALA A 223 8.98 19.03 9.43
N CYS A 224 7.84 19.64 9.08
CA CYS A 224 6.87 19.06 8.16
C CYS A 224 7.35 18.99 6.69
N VAL A 225 8.29 19.85 6.29
CA VAL A 225 8.87 19.88 4.93
C VAL A 225 9.75 18.65 4.72
N GLU A 226 10.70 18.43 5.63
CA GLU A 226 11.62 17.28 5.58
C GLU A 226 10.88 15.95 5.65
N ARG A 227 9.78 15.93 6.41
CA ARG A 227 8.97 14.74 6.62
C ARG A 227 8.08 14.36 5.44
N CYS A 228 7.80 15.28 4.51
CA CYS A 228 6.85 15.04 3.43
C CYS A 228 7.50 14.27 2.25
N PRO A 229 7.18 12.98 2.04
CA PRO A 229 7.85 12.15 1.03
C PRO A 229 7.56 12.56 -0.42
N VAL A 230 6.52 13.38 -0.63
CA VAL A 230 6.08 13.86 -1.95
C VAL A 230 6.29 15.36 -2.12
N GLY A 231 6.97 16.02 -1.18
CA GLY A 231 7.26 17.47 -1.26
C GLY A 231 6.01 18.34 -1.40
N ALA A 232 4.93 17.96 -0.71
CA ALA A 232 3.66 18.69 -0.74
C ALA A 232 3.62 19.86 0.26
N VAL A 233 4.63 20.04 1.12
CA VAL A 233 4.63 21.09 2.14
C VAL A 233 5.70 22.12 1.83
N ARG A 234 5.32 23.40 1.89
CA ARG A 234 6.21 24.57 1.76
C ARG A 234 6.00 25.48 2.96
N VAL A 235 7.05 26.15 3.43
CA VAL A 235 6.98 27.03 4.60
C VAL A 235 7.47 28.42 4.20
N GLY A 236 6.63 29.42 4.43
CA GLY A 236 6.98 30.84 4.40
C GLY A 236 6.84 31.40 5.81
N GLU A 237 5.90 32.31 6.02
CA GLU A 237 5.47 32.73 7.37
C GLU A 237 4.79 31.60 8.13
N THR A 238 4.03 30.75 7.43
CA THR A 238 3.43 29.52 7.95
C THR A 238 3.59 28.38 6.93
N ALA A 239 3.33 27.15 7.37
CA ALA A 239 3.30 25.99 6.48
C ALA A 239 2.06 26.02 5.58
N VAL A 240 2.22 25.69 4.31
CA VAL A 240 1.14 25.54 3.34
C VAL A 240 1.27 24.20 2.63
N VAL A 241 0.15 23.48 2.53
CA VAL A 241 0.06 22.17 1.89
C VAL A 241 -0.45 22.34 0.46
N ASP A 242 0.31 21.81 -0.50
CA ASP A 242 -0.14 21.57 -1.86
C ASP A 242 -1.09 20.36 -1.87
N ARG A 243 -2.38 20.66 -2.03
CA ARG A 243 -3.48 19.69 -2.00
C ARG A 243 -3.38 18.66 -3.13
N ASP A 244 -2.84 19.03 -4.28
CA ASP A 244 -2.75 18.16 -5.46
C ASP A 244 -1.61 17.15 -5.29
N ARG A 245 -0.55 17.51 -4.56
CA ARG A 245 0.54 16.59 -4.22
C ARG A 245 0.28 15.80 -2.93
N CYS A 246 -0.50 16.33 -2.00
CA CYS A 246 -0.72 15.72 -0.69
C CYS A 246 -1.37 14.33 -0.78
N LEU A 247 -0.77 13.33 -0.13
CA LEU A 247 -1.28 11.96 -0.10
C LEU A 247 -2.26 11.70 1.07
N GLY A 248 -2.40 12.64 2.01
CA GLY A 248 -3.19 12.43 3.23
C GLY A 248 -2.57 11.44 4.22
N CYS A 249 -1.26 11.17 4.11
CA CYS A 249 -0.58 10.14 4.90
C CYS A 249 -0.34 10.48 6.38
N GLY A 250 -0.49 11.75 6.78
CA GLY A 250 -0.37 12.16 8.19
C GLY A 250 1.04 12.26 8.78
N LEU A 251 2.09 11.88 8.05
CA LEU A 251 3.48 11.97 8.54
C LEU A 251 3.87 13.39 9.01
N CYS A 252 3.41 14.43 8.30
CA CYS A 252 3.65 15.83 8.69
C CYS A 252 2.88 16.23 9.96
N ALA A 253 1.69 15.68 10.18
CA ALA A 253 0.93 15.87 11.40
C ALA A 253 1.66 15.23 12.58
N GLY A 254 2.09 13.97 12.44
CA GLY A 254 2.81 13.24 13.51
C GLY A 254 4.12 13.91 13.95
N THR A 255 4.85 14.57 13.03
CA THR A 255 6.12 15.23 13.37
C THR A 255 6.00 16.65 13.90
N CYS A 256 4.84 17.31 13.77
CA CYS A 256 4.73 18.73 14.10
C CYS A 256 4.79 18.93 15.63
N PRO A 257 5.80 19.62 16.18
CA PRO A 257 6.04 19.67 17.63
C PRO A 257 4.95 20.46 18.40
N VAL A 258 4.27 21.38 17.72
CA VAL A 258 3.27 22.29 18.31
C VAL A 258 1.83 21.90 17.99
N GLY A 259 1.59 20.77 17.32
CA GLY A 259 0.20 20.36 17.05
C GLY A 259 -0.48 21.03 15.84
N ALA A 260 0.18 21.98 15.17
CA ALA A 260 -0.43 22.84 14.15
C ALA A 260 -0.85 22.17 12.83
N ILE A 261 -0.75 20.84 12.71
CA ILE A 261 -1.14 20.12 11.49
C ILE A 261 -2.06 18.96 11.87
N THR A 262 -3.22 18.91 11.24
CA THR A 262 -4.21 17.83 11.37
C THR A 262 -4.46 17.16 10.03
N VAL A 263 -5.04 15.97 10.06
CA VAL A 263 -5.41 15.21 8.86
C VAL A 263 -6.92 15.07 8.82
N VAL A 264 -7.55 15.65 7.80
CA VAL A 264 -9.01 15.65 7.65
C VAL A 264 -9.43 14.81 6.44
N LEU A 265 -10.66 14.35 6.45
CA LEU A 265 -11.26 13.64 5.32
C LEU A 265 -11.52 14.63 4.19
N ARG A 266 -11.14 14.29 2.95
CA ARG A 266 -11.42 15.15 1.80
C ARG A 266 -12.91 15.12 1.45
N GLU A 267 -13.44 16.28 1.07
CA GLU A 267 -14.81 16.41 0.57
C GLU A 267 -14.96 15.81 -0.83
N ASP A 268 -13.95 15.99 -1.69
CA ASP A 268 -13.88 15.51 -3.07
C ASP A 268 -13.27 14.10 -3.19
N ARG A 269 -13.23 13.33 -2.09
CA ARG A 269 -12.64 11.98 -2.11
C ARG A 269 -13.44 11.05 -3.02
N GLU A 270 -12.71 10.16 -3.68
CA GLU A 270 -13.31 9.01 -4.36
C GLU A 270 -13.44 7.86 -3.38
N GLU A 271 -14.67 7.39 -3.16
CA GLU A 271 -14.90 6.28 -2.23
C GLU A 271 -14.21 5.00 -2.73
N PRO A 272 -13.52 4.25 -1.84
CA PRO A 272 -12.95 2.96 -2.20
C PRO A 272 -14.04 1.98 -2.67
N TYR A 273 -13.64 1.06 -3.55
CA TYR A 273 -14.54 0.03 -4.07
C TYR A 273 -14.98 -0.92 -2.97
N GLU A 274 -16.16 -1.56 -3.12
CA GLU A 274 -16.59 -2.57 -2.15
C GLU A 274 -15.66 -3.79 -2.16
N ARG A 275 -15.28 -4.26 -3.36
CA ARG A 275 -14.46 -5.47 -3.53
C ARG A 275 -13.39 -5.28 -4.58
N VAL A 276 -12.33 -6.08 -4.47
CA VAL A 276 -11.20 -6.08 -5.41
C VAL A 276 -11.65 -6.37 -6.85
N VAL A 277 -12.66 -7.25 -7.02
CA VAL A 277 -13.22 -7.55 -8.35
C VAL A 277 -13.91 -6.35 -8.98
N ASP A 278 -14.58 -5.50 -8.19
CA ASP A 278 -15.27 -4.32 -8.70
C ASP A 278 -14.26 -3.29 -9.20
N MET A 279 -13.18 -3.07 -8.44
CA MET A 279 -12.04 -2.25 -8.84
C MET A 279 -11.37 -2.80 -10.12
N GLY A 280 -11.11 -4.11 -10.17
CA GLY A 280 -10.50 -4.76 -11.33
C GLY A 280 -11.32 -4.61 -12.60
N LEU A 281 -12.65 -4.78 -12.50
CA LEU A 281 -13.56 -4.58 -13.63
C LEU A 281 -13.60 -3.11 -14.08
N ALA A 282 -13.56 -2.15 -13.16
CA ALA A 282 -13.50 -0.73 -13.49
C ALA A 282 -12.20 -0.39 -14.25
N ILE A 283 -11.05 -0.91 -13.79
CA ILE A 283 -9.76 -0.76 -14.49
C ILE A 283 -9.83 -1.32 -15.91
N LEU A 284 -10.36 -2.53 -16.07
CA LEU A 284 -10.46 -3.18 -17.39
C LEU A 284 -11.37 -2.42 -18.35
N ARG A 285 -12.54 -1.96 -17.89
CA ARG A 285 -13.47 -1.14 -18.70
C ARG A 285 -12.79 0.15 -19.17
N ARG A 286 -12.14 0.86 -18.24
CA ARG A 286 -11.48 2.13 -18.53
C ARG A 286 -10.31 1.99 -19.50
N LYS A 287 -9.61 0.84 -19.48
CA LYS A 287 -8.59 0.51 -20.46
C LYS A 287 -9.16 0.14 -21.83
N GLY A 288 -10.33 -0.52 -21.88
CA GLY A 288 -10.99 -0.89 -23.13
C GLY A 288 -11.68 0.27 -23.86
N GLU A 289 -11.87 1.41 -23.21
CA GLU A 289 -12.37 2.66 -23.80
C GLU A 289 -11.30 3.43 -24.61
N LYS A 290 -10.02 3.09 -24.45
CA LYS A 290 -8.87 3.73 -25.10
C LYS A 290 -8.37 2.91 -26.28
#